data_AF-A0A926VJH4-F1
#
_entry.id   AF-A0A926VJH4-F1
#
_cell.length_a   1.000
_cell.length_b   1.000
_cell.length_c   1.000
_cell.angle_alpha   90.00
_cell.angle_beta   90.00
_cell.angle_gamma   90.00
#
_symmetry.space_group_name_H-M   'P 1'
#
loop_
_entity.id
_entity.type
_entity.pdbx_description
1 polymer ?
#
loop_
_entity_poly.entity_id
_entity_poly.type
_entity_poly.pdbx_seq_one_letter_code
_entity_poly.pdbx_strand_id
1 'polypeptide(L)'
;MKADKLKAFRQAAYEHLTKAKDATFELTDAILFTRHAQCLADLSLSPVFRRSWPSVYEALQDCRPQRNKLMRLYIEQMPTDVRPILAGDHTVWPREDAQTLQERTVEHQATAVNGNRPITIGQGYSTIAWIPEDSGSWAIPLRHERITSWENPINKAVWQLKQVCKYLPTRPISLWDSEYGCAPFILKTANIPADKLIRLRSNLCLWTAPPSYCGKGRPRLHGNKFKLNDSTTWTPAIESVEVAHPQLGQLRISLWQDLHF
;
A
#
# COMPACT_ATOMS: atom_id res chain seq x y z
N MET A 1 -12.30 -11.36 29.00
CA MET A 1 -11.02 -11.46 28.25
C MET A 1 -11.05 -10.80 26.87
N LYS A 2 -11.86 -11.21 25.88
CA LYS A 2 -11.91 -10.52 24.57
C LYS A 2 -12.46 -9.09 24.65
N ALA A 3 -13.53 -8.89 25.42
CA ALA A 3 -14.13 -7.56 25.62
C ALA A 3 -13.18 -6.58 26.33
N ASP A 4 -12.42 -7.03 27.32
CA ASP A 4 -11.49 -6.17 28.08
C ASP A 4 -10.30 -5.73 27.22
N LYS A 5 -9.77 -6.63 26.38
CA LYS A 5 -8.75 -6.29 25.37
C LYS A 5 -9.27 -5.25 24.38
N LEU A 6 -10.49 -5.42 23.88
CA LEU A 6 -11.11 -4.46 22.97
C LEU A 6 -11.32 -3.09 23.64
N LYS A 7 -11.79 -3.07 24.90
CA LYS A 7 -11.92 -1.83 25.68
C LYS A 7 -10.57 -1.12 25.84
N ALA A 8 -9.52 -1.86 26.20
CA ALA A 8 -8.17 -1.32 26.34
C ALA A 8 -7.63 -0.74 25.03
N PHE A 9 -7.77 -1.47 23.91
CA PHE A 9 -7.39 -0.99 22.59
C PHE A 9 -8.13 0.30 22.21
N ARG A 10 -9.44 0.32 22.40
CA ARG A 10 -10.26 1.50 22.09
C ARG A 10 -9.90 2.70 22.94
N GLN A 11 -9.61 2.51 24.23
CA GLN A 11 -9.12 3.57 25.10
C GLN A 11 -7.78 4.13 24.63
N ALA A 12 -6.83 3.26 24.25
CA ALA A 12 -5.54 3.69 23.72
C ALA A 12 -5.69 4.46 22.41
N ALA A 13 -6.54 3.99 21.49
CA ALA A 13 -6.82 4.66 20.22
C ALA A 13 -7.47 6.04 20.45
N TYR A 14 -8.40 6.15 21.40
CA TYR A 14 -9.05 7.41 21.76
C TYR A 14 -8.05 8.50 22.20
N GLU A 15 -7.02 8.14 22.98
CA GLU A 15 -5.98 9.08 23.39
C GLU A 15 -5.10 9.59 22.22
N HIS A 16 -5.17 8.95 21.06
CA HIS A 16 -4.43 9.36 19.87
C HIS A 16 -5.25 10.19 18.88
N LEU A 17 -6.55 10.42 19.11
CA LEU A 17 -7.39 11.23 18.22
C LEU A 17 -7.16 12.74 18.36
N THR A 18 -6.64 13.21 19.50
CA THR A 18 -6.30 14.62 19.80
C THR A 18 -7.52 15.58 19.85
N LYS A 19 -7.58 16.60 18.99
CA LYS A 19 -8.69 17.56 18.90
C LYS A 19 -9.97 16.86 18.45
N ALA A 20 -11.11 17.32 18.98
CA ALA A 20 -12.43 16.74 18.74
C ALA A 20 -12.48 15.20 18.92
N LYS A 21 -11.60 14.63 19.78
CA LYS A 21 -11.46 13.17 19.96
C LYS A 21 -12.78 12.49 20.30
N ASP A 22 -13.53 13.14 21.17
CA ASP A 22 -14.87 12.82 21.61
C ASP A 22 -15.87 12.59 20.47
N ALA A 23 -16.04 13.61 19.62
CA ALA A 23 -16.92 13.54 18.47
C ALA A 23 -16.39 12.56 17.43
N THR A 24 -15.08 12.52 17.22
CA THR A 24 -14.44 11.60 16.25
C THR A 24 -14.62 10.14 16.65
N PHE A 25 -14.51 9.84 17.93
CA PHE A 25 -14.65 8.48 18.46
C PHE A 25 -16.10 7.99 18.30
N GLU A 26 -17.09 8.81 18.65
CA GLU A 26 -18.49 8.49 18.41
C GLU A 26 -18.83 8.44 16.91
N LEU A 27 -18.23 9.30 16.09
CA LEU A 27 -18.41 9.28 14.64
C LEU A 27 -17.89 7.97 14.05
N THR A 28 -16.78 7.43 14.58
CA THR A 28 -16.26 6.12 14.18
C THR A 28 -17.27 5.02 14.45
N ASP A 29 -17.88 5.01 15.64
CA ASP A 29 -18.94 4.04 15.95
C ASP A 29 -20.18 4.26 15.09
N ALA A 30 -20.59 5.52 14.87
CA ALA A 30 -21.71 5.85 14.01
C ALA A 30 -21.52 5.30 12.59
N ILE A 31 -20.32 5.41 12.02
CA ILE A 31 -19.99 4.82 10.70
C ILE A 31 -20.11 3.29 10.73
N LEU A 32 -19.65 2.64 11.80
CA LEU A 32 -19.72 1.17 11.93
C LEU A 32 -21.16 0.65 12.10
N PHE A 33 -22.03 1.40 12.78
CA PHE A 33 -23.42 1.01 13.02
C PHE A 33 -24.40 1.47 11.94
N THR A 34 -24.02 2.48 11.14
CA THR A 34 -24.87 3.03 10.09
C THR A 34 -24.61 2.30 8.78
N ARG A 35 -25.49 1.34 8.44
CA ARG A 35 -25.37 0.54 7.20
C ARG A 35 -25.33 1.40 5.93
N HIS A 36 -26.07 2.50 5.93
CA HIS A 36 -26.17 3.40 4.79
C HIS A 36 -26.40 4.83 5.26
N ALA A 37 -25.57 5.76 4.80
CA ALA A 37 -25.72 7.19 4.99
C ALA A 37 -25.78 7.84 3.61
N GLN A 38 -26.83 8.62 3.35
CA GLN A 38 -26.98 9.42 2.13
C GLN A 38 -26.08 10.65 2.19
N CYS A 39 -25.90 11.21 3.38
CA CYS A 39 -25.04 12.36 3.61
C CYS A 39 -24.31 12.28 4.95
N LEU A 40 -23.32 13.15 5.16
CA LEU A 40 -22.57 13.20 6.42
C LEU A 40 -23.47 13.51 7.63
N ALA A 41 -24.51 14.33 7.45
CA ALA A 41 -25.43 14.68 8.53
C ALA A 41 -26.23 13.46 9.03
N ASP A 42 -26.47 12.44 8.21
CA ASP A 42 -27.17 11.22 8.64
C ASP A 42 -26.44 10.49 9.76
N LEU A 43 -25.10 10.59 9.80
CA LEU A 43 -24.29 9.99 10.87
C LEU A 43 -24.60 10.59 12.24
N SER A 44 -25.10 11.83 12.29
CA SER A 44 -25.53 12.46 13.53
C SER A 44 -26.85 11.92 14.08
N LEU A 45 -27.64 11.22 13.25
CA LEU A 45 -28.88 10.57 13.66
C LEU A 45 -28.64 9.17 14.26
N SER A 46 -27.39 8.69 14.23
CA SER A 46 -27.04 7.41 14.81
C SER A 46 -27.23 7.42 16.33
N PRO A 47 -27.87 6.40 16.94
CA PRO A 47 -28.11 6.37 18.39
C PRO A 47 -26.82 6.34 19.23
N VAL A 48 -25.70 5.99 18.62
CA VAL A 48 -24.37 5.99 19.27
C VAL A 48 -23.64 7.32 19.15
N PHE A 49 -24.17 8.26 18.35
CA PHE A 49 -23.64 9.62 18.22
C PHE A 49 -24.47 10.57 19.10
N ARG A 50 -23.91 10.98 20.24
CA ARG A 50 -24.63 11.70 21.29
C ARG A 50 -24.47 13.22 21.20
N ARG A 51 -23.84 13.71 20.13
CA ARG A 51 -23.54 15.13 19.91
C ARG A 51 -24.47 15.73 18.85
N SER A 52 -24.50 17.05 18.78
CA SER A 52 -25.30 17.75 17.78
C SER A 52 -24.73 17.53 16.38
N TRP A 53 -25.59 17.67 15.36
CA TRP A 53 -25.21 17.44 13.97
C TRP A 53 -23.98 18.23 13.48
N PRO A 54 -23.72 19.50 13.91
CA PRO A 54 -22.53 20.24 13.47
C PRO A 54 -21.22 19.57 13.94
N SER A 55 -21.25 18.83 15.05
CA SER A 55 -20.07 18.15 15.59
C SER A 55 -19.52 17.08 14.65
N VAL A 56 -20.31 16.55 13.71
CA VAL A 56 -19.80 15.66 12.65
C VAL A 56 -18.80 16.40 11.76
N TYR A 57 -19.17 17.61 11.33
CA TYR A 57 -18.33 18.44 10.46
C TYR A 57 -17.11 18.97 11.19
N GLU A 58 -17.30 19.47 12.42
CA GLU A 58 -16.20 19.92 13.28
C GLU A 58 -15.20 18.80 13.56
N ALA A 59 -15.68 17.57 13.85
CA ALA A 59 -14.81 16.42 14.05
C ALA A 59 -13.91 16.16 12.83
N LEU A 60 -14.48 16.14 11.62
CA LEU A 60 -13.71 15.91 10.39
C LEU A 60 -12.73 17.06 10.09
N GLN A 61 -13.14 18.30 10.38
CA GLN A 61 -12.32 19.48 10.12
C GLN A 61 -11.17 19.63 11.12
N ASP A 62 -11.40 19.35 12.40
CA ASP A 62 -10.48 19.66 13.49
C ASP A 62 -9.66 18.47 13.96
N CYS A 63 -10.14 17.24 13.75
CA CYS A 63 -9.42 16.07 14.21
C CYS A 63 -8.06 15.94 13.50
N ARG A 64 -7.02 15.73 14.30
CA ARG A 64 -5.64 15.53 13.81
C ARG A 64 -5.08 14.27 14.46
N PRO A 65 -5.60 13.08 14.09
CA PRO A 65 -5.22 11.85 14.77
C PRO A 65 -3.72 11.63 14.63
N GLN A 66 -3.07 11.20 15.71
CA GLN A 66 -1.66 10.84 15.74
C GLN A 66 -1.46 9.51 15.02
N ARG A 67 -1.52 9.56 13.68
CA ARG A 67 -1.51 8.39 12.79
C ARG A 67 -0.36 7.46 13.15
N ASN A 68 0.85 7.97 13.38
CA ASN A 68 2.02 7.19 13.79
C ASN A 68 1.80 6.36 15.05
N LYS A 69 1.10 6.89 16.05
CA LYS A 69 0.80 6.14 17.27
C LYS A 69 -0.33 5.13 17.05
N LEU A 70 -1.36 5.49 16.28
CA LEU A 70 -2.42 4.55 15.90
C LEU A 70 -1.88 3.32 15.15
N MET A 71 -1.00 3.53 14.16
CA MET A 71 -0.36 2.41 13.45
C MET A 71 0.44 1.51 14.38
N ARG A 72 1.12 2.07 15.38
CA ARG A 72 1.83 1.27 16.39
C ARG A 72 0.87 0.43 17.22
N LEU A 73 -0.27 0.98 17.63
CA LEU A 73 -1.32 0.20 18.30
C LEU A 73 -1.81 -0.96 17.43
N TYR A 74 -1.94 -0.78 16.12
CA TYR A 74 -2.33 -1.86 15.20
C TYR A 74 -1.24 -2.94 15.13
N ILE A 75 0.02 -2.54 15.01
CA ILE A 75 1.18 -3.44 14.98
C ILE A 75 1.29 -4.27 16.28
N GLU A 76 0.99 -3.66 17.43
CA GLU A 76 0.98 -4.36 18.72
C GLU A 76 -0.07 -5.48 18.80
N GLN A 77 -1.10 -5.47 17.94
CA GLN A 77 -2.09 -6.54 17.84
C GLN A 77 -1.72 -7.62 16.82
N MET A 78 -0.64 -7.44 16.05
CA MET A 78 -0.21 -8.41 15.05
C MET A 78 0.47 -9.62 15.71
N PRO A 79 0.27 -10.85 15.17
CA PRO A 79 1.00 -12.02 15.62
C PRO A 79 2.51 -11.83 15.41
N THR A 80 3.31 -12.30 16.36
CA THR A 80 4.78 -12.16 16.34
C THR A 80 5.50 -13.45 15.94
N ASP A 81 4.78 -14.57 15.94
CA ASP A 81 5.23 -15.91 15.56
C ASP A 81 5.23 -16.13 14.04
N VAL A 82 4.42 -15.34 13.31
CA VAL A 82 4.32 -15.42 11.85
C VAL A 82 4.97 -14.20 11.22
N ARG A 83 5.70 -14.43 10.12
CA ARG A 83 6.29 -13.36 9.33
C ARG A 83 5.19 -12.49 8.70
N PRO A 84 5.14 -11.16 8.97
CA PRO A 84 4.07 -10.33 8.44
C PRO A 84 4.12 -10.18 6.92
N ILE A 85 2.95 -10.28 6.29
CA ILE A 85 2.74 -9.96 4.87
C ILE A 85 2.13 -8.57 4.77
N LEU A 86 2.80 -7.66 4.07
CA LEU A 86 2.33 -6.32 3.79
C LEU A 86 1.95 -6.22 2.32
N ALA A 87 0.85 -5.57 1.99
CA ALA A 87 0.48 -5.22 0.63
C ALA A 87 0.45 -3.70 0.49
N GLY A 88 1.18 -3.19 -0.51
CA GLY A 88 1.15 -1.78 -0.87
C GLY A 88 0.35 -1.54 -2.15
N ASP A 89 -0.52 -0.53 -2.13
CA ASP A 89 -1.40 -0.22 -3.25
C ASP A 89 -1.56 1.29 -3.45
N HIS A 90 -1.82 1.68 -4.70
CA HIS A 90 -2.20 3.02 -5.10
C HIS A 90 -3.64 2.99 -5.63
N THR A 91 -4.55 3.61 -4.89
CA THR A 91 -5.97 3.69 -5.22
C THR A 91 -6.35 5.12 -5.59
N VAL A 92 -7.09 5.25 -6.68
CA VAL A 92 -7.63 6.53 -7.14
C VAL A 92 -9.02 6.74 -6.58
N TRP A 93 -9.32 7.97 -6.18
CA TRP A 93 -10.65 8.41 -5.75
C TRP A 93 -11.22 9.46 -6.71
N PRO A 94 -11.97 9.04 -7.75
CA PRO A 94 -12.52 9.94 -8.76
C PRO A 94 -13.51 10.96 -8.17
N ARG A 95 -13.34 12.23 -8.56
CA ARG A 95 -14.12 13.39 -8.09
C ARG A 95 -14.23 14.43 -9.22
N GLU A 96 -14.73 13.99 -10.36
CA GLU A 96 -14.83 14.76 -11.61
C GLU A 96 -15.65 16.04 -11.42
N ASP A 97 -16.84 15.92 -10.80
CA ASP A 97 -17.77 17.04 -10.57
C ASP A 97 -17.39 17.94 -9.38
N ALA A 98 -16.45 17.52 -8.52
CA ALA A 98 -16.11 18.25 -7.30
C ALA A 98 -15.09 19.38 -7.59
N GLN A 99 -15.52 20.42 -8.31
CA GLN A 99 -14.63 21.46 -8.83
C GLN A 99 -13.80 22.18 -7.76
N THR A 100 -14.36 22.32 -6.56
CA THR A 100 -13.76 23.00 -5.40
C THR A 100 -12.95 22.08 -4.50
N LEU A 101 -12.88 20.78 -4.81
CA LEU A 101 -12.06 19.84 -4.03
C LEU A 101 -10.59 20.23 -4.17
N GLN A 102 -9.96 20.48 -3.03
CA GLN A 102 -8.57 20.90 -2.97
C GLN A 102 -7.64 19.78 -3.46
N GLU A 103 -6.58 20.20 -4.16
CA GLU A 103 -5.48 19.32 -4.61
C GLU A 103 -5.98 18.09 -5.38
N ARG A 104 -6.93 18.29 -6.31
CA ARG A 104 -7.25 17.28 -7.31
C ARG A 104 -6.11 17.14 -8.31
N THR A 105 -5.80 15.90 -8.66
CA THR A 105 -4.77 15.51 -9.61
C THR A 105 -5.39 14.75 -10.78
N VAL A 106 -4.64 14.66 -11.88
CA VAL A 106 -4.98 13.76 -12.98
C VAL A 106 -4.40 12.40 -12.64
N GLU A 107 -5.29 11.44 -12.44
CA GLU A 107 -4.95 10.08 -12.01
C GLU A 107 -5.24 9.08 -13.12
N HIS A 108 -4.50 7.96 -13.14
CA HIS A 108 -4.77 6.90 -14.11
C HIS A 108 -6.00 6.09 -13.70
N GLN A 109 -6.99 5.99 -14.60
CA GLN A 109 -8.14 5.11 -14.44
C GLN A 109 -8.34 4.32 -15.72
N ALA A 110 -8.27 2.99 -15.63
CA ALA A 110 -8.46 2.12 -16.76
C ALA A 110 -9.88 2.31 -17.35
N THR A 111 -9.96 2.49 -18.66
CA THR A 111 -11.22 2.62 -19.39
C THR A 111 -11.41 1.40 -20.29
N ALA A 112 -12.63 0.87 -20.33
CA ALA A 112 -12.98 -0.26 -21.21
C ALA A 112 -13.11 0.16 -22.69
N VAL A 113 -13.25 1.46 -22.95
CA VAL A 113 -13.43 2.00 -24.31
C VAL A 113 -12.06 2.25 -24.94
N ASN A 114 -11.76 1.48 -25.98
CA ASN A 114 -10.52 1.63 -26.73
C ASN A 114 -10.41 3.04 -27.35
N GLY A 115 -9.23 3.66 -27.26
CA GLY A 115 -8.96 5.01 -27.76
C GLY A 115 -9.20 6.14 -26.75
N ASN A 116 -9.92 5.89 -25.64
CA ASN A 116 -10.03 6.88 -24.57
C ASN A 116 -8.73 6.96 -23.77
N ARG A 117 -8.36 8.18 -23.36
CA ARG A 117 -7.24 8.37 -22.43
C ARG A 117 -7.65 7.75 -21.07
N PRO A 118 -6.84 6.84 -20.50
CA PRO A 118 -7.17 6.17 -19.24
C PRO A 118 -6.87 7.09 -18.06
N ILE A 119 -7.61 8.19 -17.95
CA ILE A 119 -7.41 9.23 -16.94
C ILE A 119 -8.73 9.61 -16.27
N THR A 120 -8.63 10.08 -15.04
CA THR A 120 -9.72 10.68 -14.27
C THR A 120 -9.21 11.87 -13.46
N ILE A 121 -10.13 12.69 -12.95
CA ILE A 121 -9.80 13.81 -12.06
C ILE A 121 -10.29 13.47 -10.66
N GLY A 122 -9.37 13.48 -9.69
CA GLY A 122 -9.68 13.04 -8.34
C GLY A 122 -8.51 13.22 -7.39
N GLN A 123 -8.41 12.35 -6.40
CA GLN A 123 -7.27 12.29 -5.49
C GLN A 123 -6.69 10.88 -5.48
N GLY A 124 -5.36 10.77 -5.50
CA GLY A 124 -4.66 9.50 -5.26
C GLY A 124 -4.49 9.21 -3.76
N TYR A 125 -4.58 7.93 -3.39
CA TYR A 125 -4.33 7.42 -2.05
C TYR A 125 -3.35 6.25 -2.08
N SER A 126 -2.35 6.31 -1.22
CA SER A 126 -1.41 5.21 -1.00
C SER A 126 -1.79 4.45 0.26
N THR A 127 -1.92 3.14 0.14
CA THR A 127 -2.26 2.25 1.26
C THR A 127 -1.13 1.25 1.47
N ILE A 128 -0.75 1.02 2.73
CA ILE A 128 -0.01 -0.19 3.11
C ILE A 128 -0.83 -0.93 4.17
N ALA A 129 -1.21 -2.15 3.85
CA ALA A 129 -2.05 -3.00 4.67
C ALA A 129 -1.30 -4.26 5.11
N TRP A 130 -1.61 -4.74 6.30
CA TRP A 130 -1.25 -6.09 6.72
C TRP A 130 -2.29 -7.08 6.21
N ILE A 131 -1.81 -8.20 5.65
CA ILE A 131 -2.62 -9.31 5.18
C ILE A 131 -2.50 -10.44 6.22
N PRO A 132 -3.56 -10.69 7.02
CA PRO A 132 -3.49 -11.63 8.14
C PRO A 132 -3.69 -13.10 7.76
N GLU A 133 -4.30 -13.36 6.60
CA GLU A 133 -4.79 -14.68 6.20
C GLU A 133 -4.35 -14.99 4.76
N ASP A 134 -3.98 -16.24 4.51
CA ASP A 134 -3.57 -16.71 3.17
C ASP A 134 -4.76 -16.81 2.20
N SER A 135 -5.97 -16.97 2.73
CA SER A 135 -7.21 -17.05 1.98
C SER A 135 -8.27 -16.17 2.64
N GLY A 136 -8.90 -15.29 1.87
CA GLY A 136 -9.92 -14.39 2.37
C GLY A 136 -9.84 -13.02 1.70
N SER A 137 -10.60 -12.07 2.24
CA SER A 137 -10.63 -10.68 1.75
C SER A 137 -10.21 -9.68 2.83
N TRP A 138 -9.60 -10.16 3.91
CA TRP A 138 -9.11 -9.31 4.98
C TRP A 138 -7.83 -8.59 4.56
N ALA A 139 -7.90 -7.27 4.55
CA ALA A 139 -6.74 -6.38 4.45
C ALA A 139 -6.89 -5.33 5.54
N ILE A 140 -5.92 -5.25 6.46
CA ILE A 140 -5.98 -4.36 7.62
C ILE A 140 -5.03 -3.18 7.35
N PRO A 141 -5.54 -1.98 7.00
CA PRO A 141 -4.69 -0.84 6.67
C PRO A 141 -3.86 -0.40 7.87
N LEU A 142 -2.54 -0.45 7.74
CA LEU A 142 -1.61 0.16 8.71
C LEU A 142 -1.49 1.66 8.46
N ARG A 143 -1.54 2.03 7.17
CA ARG A 143 -1.59 3.42 6.70
C ARG A 143 -2.48 3.52 5.48
N HIS A 144 -3.24 4.60 5.45
CA HIS A 144 -3.96 5.05 4.27
C HIS A 144 -3.80 6.57 4.19
N GLU A 145 -3.02 7.02 3.22
CA GLU A 145 -2.59 8.41 3.13
C GLU A 145 -2.91 8.96 1.76
N ARG A 146 -3.45 10.18 1.72
CA ARG A 146 -3.61 10.92 0.47
C ARG A 146 -2.22 11.24 -0.10
N ILE A 147 -2.09 11.11 -1.41
CA ILE A 147 -0.96 11.57 -2.20
C ILE A 147 -1.28 13.01 -2.61
N THR A 148 -0.48 13.98 -2.20
CA THR A 148 -0.69 15.38 -2.59
C THR A 148 -0.20 15.63 -4.02
N SER A 149 -0.58 16.77 -4.61
CA SER A 149 -0.12 17.17 -5.95
C SER A 149 1.40 17.40 -6.07
N TRP A 150 2.11 17.43 -4.95
CA TRP A 150 3.56 17.64 -4.86
C TRP A 150 4.31 16.34 -4.52
N GLU A 151 3.57 15.28 -4.21
CA GLU A 151 4.12 13.98 -3.86
C GLU A 151 4.13 13.06 -5.07
N ASN A 152 5.05 12.10 -5.04
CA ASN A 152 5.09 11.01 -6.02
C ASN A 152 4.59 9.72 -5.34
N PRO A 153 3.71 8.92 -5.98
CA PRO A 153 3.21 7.66 -5.41
C PRO A 153 4.32 6.72 -4.90
N ILE A 154 5.43 6.60 -5.64
CA ILE A 154 6.61 5.81 -5.25
C ILE A 154 7.22 6.36 -3.96
N ASN A 155 7.38 7.69 -3.84
CA ASN A 155 7.94 8.29 -2.63
C ASN A 155 7.04 8.07 -1.42
N LYS A 156 5.71 8.15 -1.62
CA LYS A 156 4.73 7.92 -0.55
C LYS A 156 4.79 6.48 -0.06
N ALA A 157 4.79 5.52 -0.98
CA ALA A 157 4.93 4.09 -0.68
C ALA A 157 6.25 3.76 0.03
N VAL A 158 7.38 4.31 -0.43
CA VAL A 158 8.70 4.17 0.23
C VAL A 158 8.63 4.69 1.66
N TRP A 159 8.06 5.88 1.87
CA TRP A 159 7.91 6.47 3.19
C TRP A 159 7.04 5.60 4.09
N GLN A 160 5.89 5.12 3.60
CA GLN A 160 4.98 4.24 4.34
C GLN A 160 5.66 2.94 4.75
N LEU A 161 6.31 2.25 3.82
CA LEU A 161 7.04 1.01 4.09
C LEU A 161 8.14 1.24 5.15
N LYS A 162 8.89 2.34 5.04
CA LYS A 162 9.91 2.72 6.04
C LYS A 162 9.30 2.94 7.42
N GLN A 163 8.14 3.62 7.50
CA GLN A 163 7.48 3.85 8.78
C GLN A 163 6.97 2.56 9.40
N VAL A 164 6.35 1.67 8.62
CA VAL A 164 5.84 0.39 9.12
C VAL A 164 6.99 -0.50 9.59
N CYS A 165 8.02 -0.71 8.76
CA CYS A 165 9.15 -1.59 9.10
C CYS A 165 9.97 -1.09 10.29
N LYS A 166 9.89 0.20 10.66
CA LYS A 166 10.54 0.73 11.86
C LYS A 166 9.97 0.13 13.15
N TYR A 167 8.69 -0.23 13.16
CA TYR A 167 7.98 -0.68 14.37
C TYR A 167 7.56 -2.15 14.32
N LEU A 168 7.69 -2.82 13.18
CA LEU A 168 7.45 -4.26 13.11
C LEU A 168 8.54 -5.03 13.87
N PRO A 169 8.17 -6.06 14.64
CA PRO A 169 9.13 -6.84 15.43
C PRO A 169 10.03 -7.73 14.56
N THR A 170 9.57 -8.09 13.37
CA THR A 170 10.24 -8.99 12.44
C THR A 170 10.24 -8.40 11.04
N ARG A 171 11.23 -8.78 10.23
CA ARG A 171 11.35 -8.39 8.82
C ARG A 171 10.15 -8.89 8.01
N PRO A 172 9.26 -8.04 7.47
CA PRO A 172 8.10 -8.48 6.71
C PRO A 172 8.45 -8.95 5.30
N ILE A 173 7.49 -9.58 4.62
CA ILE A 173 7.41 -9.66 3.15
C ILE A 173 6.46 -8.55 2.70
N SER A 174 6.87 -7.74 1.73
CA SER A 174 6.04 -6.68 1.14
C SER A 174 5.71 -7.00 -0.31
N LEU A 175 4.43 -6.99 -0.63
CA LEU A 175 3.85 -7.30 -1.92
C LEU A 175 3.53 -6.01 -2.65
N TRP A 176 3.97 -5.93 -3.91
CA TRP A 176 3.73 -4.76 -4.75
C TRP A 176 3.38 -5.18 -6.17
N ASP A 177 2.52 -4.38 -6.79
CA ASP A 177 2.10 -4.59 -8.15
C ASP A 177 3.17 -4.09 -9.17
N SER A 178 2.78 -4.07 -10.44
CA SER A 178 3.63 -3.65 -11.55
C SER A 178 3.96 -2.16 -11.59
N GLU A 179 3.22 -1.29 -10.90
CA GLU A 179 3.56 0.14 -10.81
C GLU A 179 4.91 0.32 -10.09
N TYR A 180 5.16 -0.50 -9.07
CA TYR A 180 6.36 -0.47 -8.24
C TYR A 180 7.49 -1.37 -8.75
N GLY A 181 7.24 -2.14 -9.81
CA GLY A 181 8.23 -2.95 -10.54
C GLY A 181 9.20 -2.10 -11.37
N CYS A 182 9.86 -1.11 -10.76
CA CYS A 182 10.72 -0.14 -11.44
C CYS A 182 11.97 0.22 -10.62
N ALA A 183 13.04 0.62 -11.32
CA ALA A 183 14.32 0.97 -10.69
C ALA A 183 14.20 2.00 -9.55
N PRO A 184 13.43 3.10 -9.68
CA PRO A 184 13.31 4.09 -8.61
C PRO A 184 12.77 3.52 -7.30
N PHE A 185 11.79 2.62 -7.35
CA PHE A 185 11.24 2.00 -6.15
C PHE A 185 12.23 1.04 -5.51
N ILE A 186 12.89 0.18 -6.30
CA ILE A 186 13.91 -0.75 -5.82
C ILE A 186 15.07 -0.02 -5.13
N LEU A 187 15.62 1.00 -5.78
CA LEU A 187 16.74 1.77 -5.24
C LEU A 187 16.37 2.49 -3.95
N LYS A 188 15.18 3.10 -3.88
CA LYS A 188 14.72 3.83 -2.69
C LYS A 188 14.36 2.91 -1.52
N THR A 189 14.02 1.66 -1.79
CA THR A 189 13.64 0.68 -0.76
C THR A 189 14.73 -0.34 -0.44
N ALA A 190 15.90 -0.28 -1.10
CA ALA A 190 17.00 -1.23 -0.94
C ALA A 190 17.42 -1.44 0.53
N ASN A 191 17.54 -0.34 1.28
CA ASN A 191 17.98 -0.36 2.68
C ASN A 191 16.83 -0.53 3.69
N ILE A 192 15.59 -0.69 3.24
CA ILE A 192 14.45 -0.93 4.14
C ILE A 192 14.42 -2.42 4.48
N PRO A 193 14.38 -2.79 5.79
CA PRO A 193 14.42 -4.18 6.21
C PRO A 193 13.09 -4.89 5.95
N ALA A 194 12.84 -5.22 4.68
CA ALA A 194 11.70 -5.97 4.19
C ALA A 194 12.13 -6.75 2.95
N ASP A 195 11.66 -7.99 2.81
CA ASP A 195 11.78 -8.69 1.53
C ASP A 195 10.62 -8.27 0.64
N LYS A 196 10.89 -8.14 -0.65
CA LYS A 196 9.98 -7.47 -1.58
C LYS A 196 9.62 -8.46 -2.69
N LEU A 197 8.34 -8.78 -2.79
CA LEU A 197 7.80 -9.53 -3.91
C LEU A 197 7.05 -8.53 -4.80
N ILE A 198 7.57 -8.30 -6.00
CA ILE A 198 7.08 -7.24 -6.88
C ILE A 198 6.76 -7.85 -8.23
N ARG A 199 5.56 -7.61 -8.73
CA ARG A 199 5.19 -8.03 -10.08
C ARG A 199 5.95 -7.18 -11.10
N LEU A 200 6.64 -7.81 -12.05
CA LEU A 200 7.27 -7.10 -13.16
C LEU A 200 6.37 -7.15 -14.40
N ARG A 201 6.33 -6.06 -15.18
CA ARG A 201 5.66 -6.08 -16.48
C ARG A 201 6.47 -6.94 -17.46
N SER A 202 5.79 -7.78 -18.23
CA SER A 202 6.43 -8.75 -19.14
C SER A 202 7.29 -8.11 -20.24
N ASN A 203 7.06 -6.85 -20.58
CA ASN A 203 7.85 -6.13 -21.59
C ASN A 203 9.13 -5.49 -21.03
N LEU A 204 9.44 -5.64 -19.73
CA LEU A 204 10.68 -5.14 -19.14
C LEU A 204 11.88 -5.98 -19.55
N CYS A 205 13.03 -5.31 -19.57
CA CYS A 205 14.34 -5.92 -19.74
C CYS A 205 15.16 -5.65 -18.49
N LEU A 206 15.65 -6.71 -17.86
CA LEU A 206 16.69 -6.66 -16.85
C LEU A 206 18.05 -6.90 -17.52
N TRP A 207 19.11 -6.68 -16.76
CA TRP A 207 20.48 -6.76 -17.25
C TRP A 207 21.38 -7.47 -16.25
N THR A 208 22.38 -8.19 -16.74
CA THR A 208 23.48 -8.68 -15.89
C THR A 208 24.51 -7.57 -15.65
N ALA A 209 25.41 -7.78 -14.69
CA ALA A 209 26.57 -6.92 -14.51
C ALA A 209 27.38 -6.73 -15.82
N PRO A 210 27.92 -5.53 -16.09
CA PRO A 210 28.74 -5.29 -17.26
C PRO A 210 30.07 -6.06 -17.19
N PRO A 211 30.64 -6.48 -18.34
CA PRO A 211 31.96 -7.10 -18.37
C PRO A 211 33.05 -6.10 -17.98
N SER A 212 34.22 -6.60 -17.61
CA SER A 212 35.39 -5.77 -17.29
C SER A 212 35.69 -4.78 -18.41
N TYR A 213 36.00 -3.53 -18.02
CA TYR A 213 36.27 -2.46 -18.97
C TYR A 213 37.55 -2.73 -19.76
N CYS A 214 37.47 -2.66 -21.09
CA CYS A 214 38.58 -2.96 -21.99
C CYS A 214 39.51 -1.76 -22.28
N GLY A 215 39.35 -0.64 -21.57
CA GLY A 215 40.21 0.54 -21.73
C GLY A 215 39.84 1.46 -22.90
N LYS A 216 38.81 1.14 -23.70
CA LYS A 216 38.39 1.94 -24.87
C LYS A 216 36.98 2.50 -24.71
N GLY A 217 36.85 3.82 -24.81
CA GLY A 217 35.57 4.52 -24.84
C GLY A 217 34.87 4.63 -23.49
N ARG A 218 33.53 4.73 -23.47
CA ARG A 218 32.77 4.74 -22.22
C ARG A 218 32.60 3.30 -21.72
N PRO A 219 32.86 3.01 -20.43
CA PRO A 219 32.55 1.70 -19.84
C PRO A 219 31.08 1.30 -20.05
N ARG A 220 30.84 0.01 -20.30
CA ARG A 220 29.48 -0.50 -20.40
C ARG A 220 28.78 -0.38 -19.05
N LEU A 221 27.54 0.10 -19.07
CA LEU A 221 26.69 0.17 -17.88
C LEU A 221 25.98 -1.16 -17.58
N HIS A 222 25.71 -1.94 -18.63
CA HIS A 222 24.95 -3.18 -18.55
C HIS A 222 25.69 -4.31 -19.30
N GLY A 223 25.47 -5.54 -18.85
CA GLY A 223 25.91 -6.76 -19.50
C GLY A 223 24.90 -7.28 -20.51
N ASN A 224 24.57 -8.56 -20.40
CA ASN A 224 23.60 -9.21 -21.28
C ASN A 224 22.17 -8.82 -20.93
N LYS A 225 21.31 -8.75 -21.95
CA LYS A 225 19.88 -8.52 -21.79
C LYS A 225 19.20 -9.75 -21.20
N PHE A 226 18.25 -9.53 -20.31
CA PHE A 226 17.31 -10.53 -19.81
C PHE A 226 15.90 -9.98 -20.00
N LYS A 227 15.28 -10.29 -21.14
CA LYS A 227 13.99 -9.74 -21.53
C LYS A 227 12.87 -10.67 -21.09
N LEU A 228 11.94 -10.18 -20.25
CA LEU A 228 10.95 -11.04 -19.58
C LEU A 228 9.93 -11.70 -20.52
N ASN A 229 9.75 -11.18 -21.73
CA ASN A 229 8.88 -11.79 -22.76
C ASN A 229 9.64 -12.50 -23.88
N ASP A 230 10.94 -12.73 -23.71
CA ASP A 230 11.77 -13.43 -24.70
C ASP A 230 12.73 -14.39 -23.99
N SER A 231 12.29 -15.64 -23.88
CA SER A 231 13.02 -16.70 -23.17
C SER A 231 14.36 -17.05 -23.82
N THR A 232 14.59 -16.67 -25.07
CA THR A 232 15.89 -16.90 -25.74
C THR A 232 17.01 -16.03 -25.15
N THR A 233 16.64 -14.95 -24.44
CA THR A 233 17.58 -14.07 -23.75
C THR A 233 17.92 -14.54 -22.34
N TRP A 234 17.23 -15.56 -21.82
CA TRP A 234 17.39 -15.98 -20.43
C TRP A 234 18.64 -16.84 -20.27
N THR A 235 19.42 -16.57 -19.23
CA THR A 235 20.44 -17.52 -18.77
C THR A 235 19.76 -18.74 -18.13
N PRO A 236 20.45 -19.88 -18.03
CA PRO A 236 19.95 -21.02 -17.26
C PRO A 236 19.57 -20.58 -15.84
N ALA A 237 18.41 -21.04 -15.36
CA ALA A 237 18.00 -20.80 -13.98
C ALA A 237 18.99 -21.49 -13.03
N ILE A 238 19.32 -20.82 -11.93
CA ILE A 238 20.20 -21.36 -10.89
C ILE A 238 19.50 -22.52 -10.18
N GLU A 239 18.21 -22.35 -9.94
CA GLU A 239 17.35 -23.36 -9.32
C GLU A 239 15.97 -23.27 -9.96
N SER A 240 15.29 -24.41 -10.05
CA SER A 240 13.88 -24.45 -10.43
C SER A 240 13.15 -25.51 -9.63
N VAL A 241 11.97 -25.16 -9.14
CA VAL A 241 11.10 -26.06 -8.40
C VAL A 241 9.74 -26.09 -9.09
N GLU A 242 9.19 -27.30 -9.21
CA GLU A 242 7.82 -27.52 -9.66
C GLU A 242 6.95 -27.86 -8.44
N VAL A 243 5.83 -27.15 -8.30
CA VAL A 243 4.92 -27.29 -7.18
C VAL A 243 3.50 -27.49 -7.71
N ALA A 244 2.85 -28.56 -7.30
CA ALA A 244 1.42 -28.74 -7.56
C ALA A 244 0.62 -27.97 -6.50
N HIS A 245 -0.02 -26.88 -6.89
CA HIS A 245 -0.90 -26.11 -6.03
C HIS A 245 -2.37 -26.52 -6.26
N PRO A 246 -3.14 -26.85 -5.21
CA PRO A 246 -4.52 -27.33 -5.35
C PRO A 246 -5.44 -26.44 -6.18
N GLN A 247 -5.23 -25.11 -6.13
CA GLN A 247 -6.06 -24.13 -6.84
C GLN A 247 -5.41 -23.56 -8.11
N LEU A 248 -4.08 -23.50 -8.17
CA LEU A 248 -3.36 -22.81 -9.26
C LEU A 248 -2.80 -23.81 -10.28
N GLY A 249 -2.93 -25.11 -10.02
CA GLY A 249 -2.38 -26.16 -10.86
C GLY A 249 -0.87 -26.33 -10.67
N GLN A 250 -0.18 -26.76 -11.72
CA GLN A 250 1.28 -26.91 -11.71
C GLN A 250 1.94 -25.54 -11.86
N LEU A 251 2.71 -25.17 -10.84
CA LEU A 251 3.52 -23.97 -10.79
C LEU A 251 4.98 -24.33 -10.99
N ARG A 252 5.68 -23.54 -11.81
CA ARG A 252 7.14 -23.59 -11.92
C ARG A 252 7.72 -22.29 -11.37
N ILE A 253 8.57 -22.41 -10.37
CA ILE A 253 9.33 -21.30 -9.81
C ILE A 253 10.77 -21.48 -10.30
N SER A 254 11.36 -20.43 -10.87
CA SER A 254 12.74 -20.46 -11.37
C SER A 254 13.49 -19.25 -10.83
N LEU A 255 14.72 -19.48 -10.39
CA LEU A 255 15.55 -18.49 -9.71
C LEU A 255 16.66 -18.01 -10.63
N TRP A 256 16.74 -16.69 -10.77
CA TRP A 256 17.88 -15.98 -11.34
C TRP A 256 18.39 -14.98 -10.31
N GLN A 257 19.71 -14.75 -10.29
CA GLN A 257 20.37 -13.80 -9.41
C GLN A 257 21.18 -12.80 -10.24
N ASP A 258 21.65 -11.73 -9.59
CA ASP A 258 22.52 -10.70 -10.18
C ASP A 258 21.96 -10.00 -11.43
N LEU A 259 20.64 -9.77 -11.42
CA LEU A 259 19.94 -8.98 -12.43
C LEU A 259 19.57 -7.58 -11.89
N HIS A 260 19.71 -6.56 -12.73
CA HIS A 260 19.34 -5.18 -12.41
C HIS A 260 18.50 -4.51 -13.50
N PHE A 261 17.84 -3.40 -13.13
CA PHE A 261 17.06 -2.55 -14.03
C PHE A 261 17.94 -1.70 -14.95
#